data_AF-A0A6M3L394-F1
#
_entry.id   AF-A0A6M3L394-F1
#
_cell.length_a   1.000
_cell.length_b   1.000
_cell.length_c   1.000
_cell.angle_alpha   90.00
_cell.angle_beta   90.00
_cell.angle_gamma   90.00
#
_symmetry.space_group_name_H-M   'P 1'
#
loop_
_entity.id
_entity.type
_entity.pdbx_description
1 polymer ?
#
loop_
_entity_poly.entity_id
_entity_poly.type
_entity_poly.pdbx_seq_one_letter_code
_entity_poly.pdbx_strand_id
1 'polypeptide(L)'
;HLACEFVGSGMPALALTNASIITAIANDNSFSDVFSEQVSALAKSGDILFALSTSGQSENIINGALAAHDRDCMVITLTGRHTPLAAIADIKIEFDGDTQEIQEQTIKSGHDIWRQTLAGMA
;
A
#
# COMPACT_ATOMS: atom_id res chain seq x y z
N HIS A 1 7.75 7.07 -1.69
CA HIS A 1 8.84 7.18 -0.70
C HIS A 1 9.28 5.79 -0.25
N LEU A 2 8.44 5.03 0.45
CA LEU A 2 8.76 3.69 0.96
C LEU A 2 9.41 2.76 -0.09
N ALA A 3 8.79 2.59 -1.25
CA ALA A 3 9.37 1.77 -2.32
C ALA A 3 10.79 2.22 -2.75
N CYS A 4 11.07 3.52 -2.74
CA CYS A 4 12.39 4.05 -3.08
C CYS A 4 13.45 3.66 -2.04
N GLU A 5 13.08 3.61 -0.75
CA GLU A 5 14.01 3.23 0.33
C GLU A 5 14.41 1.75 0.22
N PHE A 6 13.42 0.88 -0.01
CA PHE A 6 13.65 -0.54 -0.27
C PHE A 6 14.53 -0.75 -1.51
N VAL A 7 14.19 -0.12 -2.64
CA VAL A 7 14.97 -0.22 -3.87
C VAL A 7 16.39 0.30 -3.67
N GLY A 8 16.57 1.42 -2.97
CA GLY A 8 17.87 2.00 -2.66
C GLY A 8 18.77 1.09 -1.80
N SER A 9 18.17 0.10 -1.14
CA SER A 9 18.87 -0.90 -0.32
C SER A 9 19.02 -2.25 -1.01
N GLY A 10 18.71 -2.34 -2.31
CA GLY A 10 18.79 -3.58 -3.09
C GLY A 10 17.61 -4.54 -2.89
N MET A 11 16.55 -4.11 -2.21
CA MET A 11 15.34 -4.92 -2.02
C MET A 11 14.32 -4.63 -3.14
N PRO A 12 13.64 -5.66 -3.68
CA PRO A 12 12.63 -5.48 -4.70
C PRO A 12 11.40 -4.77 -4.12
N ALA A 13 11.05 -3.60 -4.65
CA ALA A 13 9.81 -2.90 -4.34
C ALA A 13 9.31 -2.10 -5.54
N LEU A 14 7.99 -1.96 -5.67
CA LEU A 14 7.35 -1.26 -6.77
C LEU A 14 6.28 -0.30 -6.24
N ALA A 15 6.32 0.96 -6.69
CA ALA A 15 5.24 1.90 -6.46
C ALA A 15 4.24 1.82 -7.63
N LEU A 16 2.96 1.56 -7.33
CA LEU A 16 1.88 1.44 -8.32
C LEU A 16 1.29 2.81 -8.74
N THR A 17 1.99 3.91 -8.45
CA THR A 17 1.52 5.29 -8.67
C THR A 17 2.01 5.87 -9.99
N ASN A 18 2.17 5.03 -11.02
CA ASN A 18 2.58 5.51 -12.35
C ASN A 18 1.41 6.23 -13.03
N ALA A 19 1.62 7.50 -13.38
CA ALA A 19 0.57 8.36 -13.95
C ALA A 19 -0.06 7.77 -15.21
N SER A 20 0.75 7.28 -16.16
CA SER A 20 0.26 6.75 -17.43
C SER A 20 -0.59 5.50 -17.24
N ILE A 21 -0.18 4.59 -16.35
CA ILE A 21 -0.94 3.37 -16.04
C ILE A 21 -2.27 3.73 -15.36
N ILE A 22 -2.23 4.61 -14.36
CA ILE A 22 -3.43 5.06 -13.65
C ILE A 22 -4.42 5.69 -14.63
N THR A 23 -3.97 6.60 -15.50
CA THR A 23 -4.87 7.27 -16.44
C THR A 23 -5.46 6.32 -17.48
N ALA A 24 -4.70 5.32 -17.94
CA ALA A 24 -5.19 4.34 -18.89
C ALA A 24 -6.30 3.47 -18.26
N ILE A 25 -6.04 2.90 -17.08
CA ILE A 25 -7.02 2.06 -16.38
C ILE A 25 -8.25 2.87 -15.99
N ALA A 26 -8.07 4.10 -15.48
CA ALA A 26 -9.20 4.94 -15.08
C ALA A 26 -10.07 5.38 -16.27
N ASN A 27 -9.48 5.51 -17.46
CA ASN A 27 -10.20 5.86 -18.69
C ASN A 27 -10.99 4.68 -19.26
N ASP A 28 -10.40 3.48 -19.22
CA ASP A 28 -10.97 2.30 -19.87
C ASP A 28 -11.92 1.52 -18.94
N ASN A 29 -11.70 1.58 -17.62
CA ASN A 29 -12.49 0.91 -16.61
C ASN A 29 -13.08 1.93 -15.62
N SER A 30 -12.46 2.08 -14.45
CA SER A 30 -12.88 2.98 -13.38
C SER A 30 -11.67 3.40 -12.55
N PHE A 31 -11.73 4.60 -11.96
CA PHE A 31 -10.71 5.03 -11.02
C PHE A 31 -10.62 4.11 -9.78
N SER A 32 -11.72 3.44 -9.42
CA SER A 32 -11.75 2.43 -8.34
C SER A 32 -10.89 1.20 -8.63
N ASP A 33 -10.46 0.98 -9.86
CA ASP A 33 -9.81 -0.27 -10.26
C ASP A 33 -8.31 -0.08 -10.55
N VAL A 34 -7.83 1.16 -10.45
CA VAL A 34 -6.46 1.53 -10.87
C VAL A 34 -5.37 0.75 -10.13
N PHE A 35 -5.61 0.33 -8.88
CA PHE A 35 -4.66 -0.48 -8.12
C PHE A 35 -4.97 -1.97 -8.20
N SER A 36 -6.22 -2.40 -8.23
CA SER A 36 -6.58 -3.81 -8.32
C SER A 36 -6.12 -4.45 -9.63
N GLU A 37 -6.24 -3.74 -10.75
CA GLU A 37 -5.74 -4.18 -12.06
C GLU A 37 -4.21 -4.33 -12.06
N GLN A 38 -3.49 -3.36 -11.47
CA GLN A 38 -2.03 -3.43 -11.37
C GLN A 38 -1.57 -4.57 -10.45
N VAL A 39 -2.21 -4.75 -9.29
CA VAL A 39 -1.92 -5.85 -8.35
C VAL A 39 -2.19 -7.20 -9.03
N SER A 40 -3.32 -7.33 -9.71
CA SER A 40 -3.65 -8.51 -10.51
C SER A 40 -2.65 -8.72 -11.65
N ALA A 41 -2.10 -7.70 -12.27
CA ALA A 41 -1.11 -7.92 -13.32
C ALA A 41 0.26 -8.38 -12.77
N LEU A 42 0.66 -7.87 -11.60
CA LEU A 42 2.07 -7.87 -11.19
C LEU A 42 2.37 -8.74 -9.96
N ALA A 43 1.44 -8.84 -9.01
CA ALA A 43 1.67 -9.50 -7.73
C ALA A 43 1.68 -11.02 -7.87
N LYS A 44 2.57 -11.66 -7.11
CA LYS A 44 2.73 -13.11 -7.02
C LYS A 44 2.44 -13.57 -5.59
N SER A 45 2.03 -14.83 -5.47
CA SER A 45 1.85 -15.47 -4.16
C SER A 45 3.10 -15.30 -3.29
N GLY A 46 2.88 -14.83 -2.06
CA GLY A 46 3.93 -14.50 -1.09
C GLY A 46 4.49 -13.07 -1.18
N ASP A 47 4.07 -12.27 -2.16
CA ASP A 47 4.38 -10.83 -2.16
C ASP A 47 3.65 -10.09 -1.04
N ILE A 48 4.11 -8.88 -0.73
CA ILE A 48 3.52 -8.00 0.29
C ILE A 48 3.03 -6.72 -0.38
N LEU A 49 1.76 -6.38 -0.15
CA LEU A 49 1.18 -5.10 -0.53
C LEU A 49 1.18 -4.14 0.67
N PHE A 50 1.83 -2.98 0.51
CA PHE A 50 1.66 -1.85 1.42
C PHE A 50 0.56 -0.92 0.91
N ALA A 51 -0.56 -0.85 1.62
CA ALA A 51 -1.69 0.03 1.30
C ALA A 51 -1.69 1.26 2.24
N LEU A 52 -1.53 2.46 1.66
CA LEU A 52 -1.39 3.71 2.41
C LEU A 52 -2.61 4.60 2.17
N SER A 53 -3.43 4.87 3.19
CA SER A 53 -4.61 5.73 3.06
C SER A 53 -4.97 6.40 4.37
N THR A 54 -4.99 7.73 4.44
CA THR A 54 -5.34 8.43 5.69
C THR A 54 -6.79 8.19 6.10
N SER A 55 -7.72 8.24 5.16
CA SER A 55 -9.15 7.99 5.44
C SER A 55 -9.49 6.51 5.52
N GLY A 56 -8.71 5.64 4.87
CA GLY A 56 -8.97 4.21 4.74
C GLY A 56 -10.32 3.87 4.06
N GLN A 57 -10.93 4.83 3.38
CA GLN A 57 -12.21 4.70 2.67
C GLN A 57 -12.05 4.71 1.14
N SER A 58 -10.84 4.96 0.64
CA SER A 58 -10.59 5.06 -0.80
C SER A 58 -10.83 3.71 -1.48
N GLU A 59 -11.89 3.61 -2.27
CA GLU A 59 -12.29 2.36 -2.95
C GLU A 59 -11.17 1.78 -3.80
N ASN A 60 -10.39 2.64 -4.48
CA ASN A 60 -9.24 2.18 -5.26
C ASN A 60 -8.19 1.44 -4.43
N ILE A 61 -7.95 1.87 -3.19
CA ILE A 61 -7.00 1.23 -2.28
C ILE A 61 -7.60 -0.05 -1.69
N ILE A 62 -8.89 -0.02 -1.34
CA ILE A 62 -9.61 -1.19 -0.83
C ILE A 62 -9.63 -2.30 -1.88
N ASN A 63 -9.98 -1.97 -3.14
CA ASN A 63 -9.97 -2.91 -4.25
C ASN A 63 -8.57 -3.45 -4.51
N GLY A 64 -7.53 -2.61 -4.42
CA GLY A 64 -6.14 -3.06 -4.50
C GLY A 64 -5.76 -4.07 -3.41
N ALA A 65 -6.21 -3.84 -2.17
CA ALA A 65 -6.00 -4.76 -1.05
C ALA A 65 -6.74 -6.09 -1.23
N LEU A 66 -8.00 -6.06 -1.69
CA LEU A 66 -8.76 -7.27 -1.99
C LEU A 66 -8.10 -8.08 -3.12
N ALA A 67 -7.64 -7.41 -4.18
CA ALA A 67 -6.91 -8.07 -5.26
C ALA A 67 -5.58 -8.70 -4.80
N ALA A 68 -4.93 -8.16 -3.76
CA ALA A 68 -3.74 -8.76 -3.18
C ALA A 68 -4.08 -10.05 -2.41
N HIS A 69 -5.18 -10.07 -1.67
CA HIS A 69 -5.68 -11.30 -1.02
C HIS A 69 -6.00 -12.38 -2.04
N ASP A 70 -6.65 -12.03 -3.15
CA ASP A 70 -6.93 -12.95 -4.26
C ASP A 70 -5.65 -13.51 -4.92
N ARG A 71 -4.49 -12.92 -4.64
CA ARG A 71 -3.17 -13.33 -5.10
C ARG A 71 -2.31 -13.98 -4.03
N ASP A 72 -2.90 -14.38 -2.91
CA ASP A 72 -2.17 -14.95 -1.76
C ASP A 72 -1.02 -14.03 -1.30
N CYS A 73 -1.23 -12.71 -1.40
CA CYS A 73 -0.29 -11.71 -0.93
C CYS A 73 -0.72 -11.25 0.47
N MET A 74 0.26 -10.89 1.29
CA MET A 74 0.01 -10.25 2.58
C MET A 74 -0.31 -8.77 2.39
N VAL A 75 -1.32 -8.26 3.09
CA VAL A 75 -1.71 -6.85 3.06
C VAL A 75 -1.33 -6.16 4.37
N ILE A 76 -0.44 -5.17 4.27
CA ILE A 76 -0.06 -4.27 5.36
C ILE A 76 -0.66 -2.90 5.11
N THR A 77 -1.47 -2.40 6.04
CA THR A 77 -2.13 -1.09 5.90
C THR A 77 -1.56 -0.06 6.85
N LEU A 78 -1.27 1.14 6.33
CA LEU A 78 -0.98 2.34 7.11
C LEU A 78 -2.13 3.31 6.92
N THR A 79 -2.98 3.47 7.94
CA THR A 79 -4.26 4.15 7.77
C THR A 79 -4.78 4.81 9.05
N GLY A 80 -5.82 5.62 8.95
CA GLY A 80 -6.56 6.10 10.12
C GLY A 80 -7.31 4.96 10.83
N ARG A 81 -7.79 5.22 12.05
CA ARG A 81 -8.49 4.21 12.84
C ARG A 81 -9.86 3.81 12.32
N HIS A 82 -10.22 2.55 12.56
CA HIS A 82 -11.57 2.01 12.37
C HIS A 82 -12.10 2.16 10.94
N THR A 83 -11.22 2.00 9.95
CA THR A 83 -11.54 2.17 8.54
C THR A 83 -11.85 0.84 7.86
N PRO A 84 -12.61 0.84 6.74
CA PRO A 84 -12.80 -0.35 5.92
C PRO A 84 -11.47 -1.00 5.49
N LEU A 85 -10.47 -0.18 5.14
CA LEU A 85 -9.14 -0.68 4.78
C LEU A 85 -8.46 -1.41 5.95
N ALA A 86 -8.51 -0.86 7.17
CA ALA A 86 -7.94 -1.51 8.36
C ALA A 86 -8.63 -2.84 8.71
N ALA A 87 -9.91 -2.99 8.35
CA ALA A 87 -10.69 -4.20 8.62
C ALA A 87 -10.28 -5.39 7.74
N ILE A 88 -9.71 -5.14 6.56
CA ILE A 88 -9.26 -6.17 5.62
C ILE A 88 -7.73 -6.37 5.62
N ALA A 89 -7.02 -5.75 6.56
CA ALA A 89 -5.57 -5.86 6.68
C ALA A 89 -5.15 -7.13 7.43
N ASP A 90 -4.04 -7.75 7.02
CA ASP A 90 -3.36 -8.77 7.84
C ASP A 90 -2.57 -8.13 8.97
N ILE A 91 -1.89 -7.02 8.66
CA ILE A 91 -1.17 -6.18 9.61
C ILE A 91 -1.64 -4.74 9.43
N LYS A 92 -2.18 -4.16 10.51
CA LYS A 92 -2.65 -2.77 10.50
C LYS A 92 -1.81 -1.88 11.41
N ILE A 93 -1.38 -0.75 10.86
CA ILE A 93 -0.74 0.34 11.57
C ILE A 93 -1.74 1.50 11.50
N GLU A 94 -2.47 1.69 12.60
CA GLU A 94 -3.54 2.68 12.70
C GLU A 94 -3.06 3.94 13.41
N PHE A 95 -3.36 5.10 12.83
CA PHE A 95 -2.98 6.40 13.35
C PHE A 95 -4.20 7.19 13.84
N ASP A 96 -3.98 7.97 14.90
CA ASP A 96 -4.90 9.03 15.33
C ASP A 96 -4.42 10.36 14.75
N GLY A 97 -5.38 11.23 14.44
CA GLY A 97 -5.10 12.60 14.01
C GLY A 97 -5.91 13.01 12.78
N ASP A 98 -5.65 14.23 12.32
CA ASP A 98 -6.16 14.68 11.03
C ASP A 98 -5.36 14.12 9.84
N THR A 99 -5.77 14.45 8.62
CA THR A 99 -5.09 13.96 7.40
C THR A 99 -3.61 14.32 7.37
N GLN A 100 -3.21 15.50 7.81
CA GLN A 100 -1.81 15.93 7.78
C GLN A 100 -0.99 15.16 8.81
N GLU A 101 -1.48 15.05 10.04
CA GLU A 101 -0.84 14.29 11.10
C GLU A 101 -0.66 12.82 10.70
N ILE A 102 -1.69 12.22 10.09
CA ILE A 102 -1.63 10.84 9.61
C ILE A 102 -0.62 10.69 8.46
N GLN A 103 -0.53 11.66 7.54
CA GLN A 103 0.47 11.62 6.46
C GLN A 103 1.90 11.66 6.99
N GLU A 104 2.18 12.55 7.95
CA GLU A 104 3.50 12.64 8.58
C GLU A 104 3.86 11.36 9.33
N GLN A 105 2.91 10.80 10.09
CA GLN A 105 3.08 9.52 10.78
C GLN A 105 3.28 8.35 9.81
N THR A 106 2.59 8.35 8.66
CA THR A 106 2.75 7.33 7.62
C THR A 106 4.15 7.36 7.02
N ILE A 107 4.68 8.55 6.69
CA ILE A 107 6.05 8.69 6.17
C ILE A 107 7.07 8.20 7.20
N LYS A 108 6.94 8.64 8.46
CA LYS A 108 7.82 8.23 9.55
C LYS A 108 7.79 6.72 9.77
N SER A 109 6.61 6.13 9.82
CA SER A 109 6.43 4.69 10.02
C SER A 109 6.99 3.89 8.86
N GLY A 110 6.83 4.37 7.61
CA GLY A 110 7.49 3.76 6.44
C GLY A 110 9.01 3.68 6.62
N HIS A 111 9.63 4.78 7.05
CA HIS A 111 11.06 4.82 7.30
C HIS A 111 11.51 3.86 8.41
N ASP A 112 10.73 3.78 9.50
CA ASP A 112 11.04 2.89 10.63
C ASP A 112 10.89 1.40 10.24
N ILE A 113 9.89 1.05 9.43
CA ILE A 113 9.71 -0.30 8.87
C ILE A 113 10.92 -0.68 8.02
N TRP A 114 11.35 0.20 7.13
CA TRP A 114 12.51 -0.03 6.29
C TRP A 114 13.78 -0.27 7.12
N ARG A 115 14.07 0.59 8.12
CA ARG A 115 15.22 0.43 9.02
C ARG A 115 15.21 -0.90 9.76
N GLN A 116 14.07 -1.28 10.32
CA GLN A 116 13.94 -2.54 11.07
C GLN A 116 14.11 -3.75 10.17
N THR A 117 13.60 -3.69 8.93
CA THR A 117 13.78 -4.75 7.94
C THR A 117 15.25 -4.97 7.62
N LEU A 118 16.01 -3.89 7.39
CA LEU A 118 17.45 -3.98 7.17
C LEU A 118 18.21 -4.53 8.38
N ALA A 119 17.86 -4.10 9.59
CA ALA A 119 18.48 -4.58 10.81
C ALA A 119 18.24 -6.08 11.06
N GLY A 120 17.07 -6.59 10.66
CA GLY A 120 16.74 -8.02 10.76
C GLY A 120 17.42 -8.90 9.70
N MET A 121 18.00 -8.30 8.65
CA MET A 121 18.74 -9.01 7.60
C MET A 121 20.25 -9.10 7.89
N ALA A 122 20.75 -8.37 8.89
CA ALA A 122 22.15 -8.35 9.32
C ALA A 122 22.43 -9.40 10.41
#